data_AF-A0A4R2D6Z7-F1
#
_entry.id   AF-A0A4R2D6Z7-F1
#
_cell.length_a   1.000
_cell.length_b   1.000
_cell.length_c   1.000
_cell.angle_alpha   90.00
_cell.angle_beta   90.00
_cell.angle_gamma   90.00
#
_symmetry.space_group_name_H-M   'P 1'
#
loop_
_entity.id
_entity.type
_entity.pdbx_description
1 polymer ?
#
loop_
_entity_poly.entity_id
_entity_poly.type
_entity_poly.pdbx_seq_one_letter_code
_entity_poly.pdbx_strand_id
1 'polypeptide(L)'
;MAISDEIWPRVSRPYITYTVRTPHDSEVVITLENVPQDWGWVSEFGIDTPSSALRALLDDLADLMNGYNHDGSDIGTRFFGRVRVGDETLMW
;
A
#
# COMPACT_ATOMS: atom_id res chain seq x y z
N MET A 1 41.46 -11.81 5.52
CA MET A 1 40.91 -10.50 5.93
C MET A 1 39.41 -10.58 5.74
N ALA A 2 38.68 -11.00 6.78
CA ALA A 2 37.23 -11.12 6.75
C ALA A 2 36.66 -9.82 7.34
N ILE A 3 35.78 -9.17 6.60
CA ILE A 3 35.08 -7.96 7.04
C ILE A 3 34.05 -8.43 8.06
N SER A 4 34.18 -7.92 9.28
CA SER A 4 33.34 -8.21 10.44
C SER A 4 31.89 -7.82 10.18
N ASP A 5 30.98 -8.78 10.40
CA ASP A 5 29.53 -8.56 10.51
C ASP A 5 29.26 -7.57 11.64
N GLU A 6 28.94 -6.33 11.27
CA GLU A 6 28.44 -5.32 12.19
C GLU A 6 26.99 -5.70 12.55
N ILE A 7 26.82 -6.31 13.72
CA ILE A 7 25.51 -6.64 14.28
C ILE A 7 24.87 -5.32 14.74
N TRP A 8 24.22 -4.62 13.83
CA TRP A 8 23.24 -3.61 14.19
C TRP A 8 22.10 -4.32 14.93
N PRO A 9 21.62 -3.81 16.08
CA PRO A 9 20.41 -4.33 16.69
C PRO A 9 19.32 -4.22 15.62
N ARG A 10 18.69 -5.36 15.28
CA ARG A 10 17.46 -5.35 14.46
C ARG A 10 16.42 -4.61 15.30
N VAL A 11 16.35 -3.30 15.15
CA VAL A 11 15.18 -2.53 15.52
C VAL A 11 14.04 -3.23 14.78
N SER A 12 13.13 -3.87 15.51
CA SER A 12 11.93 -4.46 14.93
C SER A 12 11.05 -3.31 14.47
N ARG A 13 11.43 -2.69 13.35
CA ARG A 13 10.53 -1.82 12.62
C ARG A 13 9.36 -2.73 12.23
N PRO A 14 8.11 -2.39 12.57
CA PRO A 14 6.99 -3.10 11.97
C PRO A 14 7.15 -2.93 10.46
N TYR A 15 7.49 -4.02 9.78
CA TYR A 15 7.50 -4.02 8.33
C TYR A 15 6.05 -3.88 7.90
N ILE A 16 5.75 -2.89 7.07
CA ILE A 16 4.46 -2.82 6.40
C ILE A 16 4.33 -4.12 5.61
N THR A 17 3.34 -4.93 5.95
CA THR A 17 3.02 -6.16 5.25
C THR A 17 1.88 -5.88 4.30
N TYR A 18 1.87 -6.50 3.13
CA TYR A 18 0.78 -6.36 2.18
C TYR A 18 0.23 -7.71 1.79
N THR A 19 -1.09 -7.77 1.59
CA THR A 19 -1.78 -8.91 0.99
C THR A 19 -2.44 -8.45 -0.30
N VAL A 20 -2.30 -9.23 -1.37
CA VAL A 20 -3.00 -9.00 -2.63
C VAL A 20 -4.06 -10.07 -2.81
N ARG A 21 -5.30 -9.67 -3.08
CA ARG A 21 -6.42 -10.59 -3.35
C ARG A 21 -7.15 -10.20 -4.63
N THR A 22 -7.69 -11.21 -5.31
CA THR A 22 -8.54 -11.05 -6.51
C THR A 22 -9.90 -11.71 -6.26
N PRO A 23 -10.80 -11.07 -5.48
CA PRO A 23 -12.05 -11.69 -5.05
C PRO A 23 -13.06 -11.90 -6.18
N HIS A 24 -12.95 -11.15 -7.28
CA HIS A 24 -13.77 -11.24 -8.48
C HIS A 24 -12.91 -11.12 -9.75
N ASP A 25 -13.46 -11.49 -10.91
CA ASP A 25 -12.75 -11.53 -12.21
C ASP A 25 -12.11 -10.19 -12.66
N SER A 26 -12.46 -9.09 -11.99
CA SER A 26 -12.10 -7.72 -12.36
C SER A 26 -11.64 -6.86 -11.17
N GLU A 27 -11.37 -7.45 -10.00
CA GLU A 27 -10.99 -6.67 -8.81
C GLU A 27 -9.62 -7.09 -8.27
N VAL A 28 -8.76 -6.10 -8.00
CA VAL A 28 -7.49 -6.30 -7.28
C VAL A 28 -7.56 -5.50 -5.98
N VAL A 29 -7.40 -6.19 -4.86
CA VAL A 29 -7.45 -5.60 -3.53
C VAL A 29 -6.07 -5.74 -2.90
N ILE A 30 -5.41 -4.61 -2.64
CA ILE A 30 -4.17 -4.57 -1.86
C ILE A 30 -4.52 -4.13 -0.45
N THR A 31 -4.17 -4.93 0.56
CA THR A 31 -4.37 -4.59 1.97
C THR A 31 -3.01 -4.42 2.63
N LEU A 32 -2.75 -3.19 3.09
CA LEU A 32 -1.59 -2.83 3.90
C LEU A 32 -1.92 -3.10 5.37
N GLU A 33 -0.99 -3.76 6.04
CA GLU A 33 -1.08 -4.16 7.43
C GLU A 33 0.16 -3.66 8.16
N ASN A 34 0.05 -3.42 9.47
CA ASN A 34 1.14 -2.92 10.31
C ASN A 34 1.70 -1.57 9.84
N VAL A 35 0.85 -0.68 9.31
CA VAL A 35 1.24 0.69 8.96
C VAL A 35 1.60 1.45 10.25
N PRO A 36 2.86 1.90 10.45
CA PRO A 36 3.26 2.57 11.68
C PRO A 36 2.51 3.90 11.86
N GLN A 37 2.03 4.17 13.08
CA GLN A 37 1.23 5.36 13.37
C GLN A 37 1.98 6.66 13.04
N ASP A 38 3.25 6.74 13.45
CA ASP A 38 4.12 7.90 13.31
C ASP A 38 4.56 8.18 11.87
N TRP A 39 4.51 7.16 11.01
CA TRP A 39 4.88 7.27 9.60
C TRP A 39 3.66 7.47 8.70
N GLY A 40 2.61 6.68 8.93
CA GLY A 40 1.48 6.56 8.00
C GLY A 40 0.35 7.56 8.24
N TRP A 41 0.31 8.19 9.41
CA TRP A 41 -0.86 8.95 9.85
C TRP A 41 -0.48 10.32 10.41
N VAL A 42 -1.39 11.26 10.26
CA VAL A 42 -1.35 12.59 10.89
C VAL A 42 -2.64 12.74 11.67
N SER A 43 -2.51 12.94 12.98
CA SER A 43 -3.66 13.12 13.86
C SER A 43 -3.95 14.61 14.04
N GLU A 44 -5.11 15.04 13.54
CA GLU A 44 -5.60 16.41 13.73
C GLU A 44 -6.99 16.35 14.39
N PHE A 45 -7.12 17.03 15.54
CA PHE A 45 -8.38 17.05 16.31
C PHE A 45 -8.93 15.66 16.69
N GLY A 46 -8.03 14.66 16.87
CA GLY A 46 -8.40 13.29 17.18
C GLY A 46 -8.90 12.48 15.98
N ILE A 47 -8.77 13.02 14.77
CA ILE A 47 -9.05 12.33 13.51
C ILE A 47 -7.71 12.01 12.85
N ASP A 48 -7.45 10.73 12.63
CA ASP A 48 -6.27 10.29 11.90
C ASP A 48 -6.56 10.37 10.41
N THR A 49 -5.67 11.06 9.69
CA THR A 49 -5.70 11.14 8.24
C THR A 49 -4.39 10.60 7.68
N PRO A 50 -4.39 10.04 6.45
CA PRO A 50 -3.16 9.54 5.85
C PRO A 50 -2.08 10.63 5.77
N SER A 51 -0.85 10.29 6.16
CA SER A 51 0.30 11.17 5.97
C SER A 51 0.62 11.35 4.49
N SER A 52 1.46 12.34 4.15
CA SER A 52 1.95 12.50 2.77
C SER A 52 2.70 11.26 2.28
N ALA A 53 3.46 10.60 3.15
CA ALA A 53 4.20 9.39 2.81
C ALA A 53 3.26 8.21 2.53
N LEU A 54 2.21 8.03 3.34
CA LEU A 54 1.21 7.00 3.09
C LEU A 54 0.45 7.30 1.79
N ARG A 55 0.03 8.54 1.56
CA ARG A 55 -0.66 8.94 0.32
C ARG A 55 0.19 8.62 -0.93
N ALA A 56 1.47 8.95 -0.92
CA ALA A 56 2.36 8.65 -2.03
C ALA A 56 2.46 7.13 -2.31
N LEU A 57 2.51 6.31 -1.26
CA LEU A 57 2.46 4.85 -1.43
C LEU A 57 1.12 4.38 -2.00
N LEU A 58 0.00 4.96 -1.54
CA LEU A 58 -1.33 4.62 -2.08
C LEU A 58 -1.40 4.96 -3.58
N ASP A 59 -0.92 6.14 -3.98
CA ASP A 59 -0.86 6.59 -5.37
C ASP A 59 -0.01 5.64 -6.23
N ASP A 60 1.21 5.30 -5.79
CA ASP A 60 2.10 4.36 -6.50
C ASP A 60 1.45 2.98 -6.71
N LEU A 61 0.70 2.49 -5.71
CA LEU A 61 -0.01 1.22 -5.79
C LEU A 61 -1.21 1.30 -6.74
N ALA A 62 -1.93 2.42 -6.76
CA ALA A 62 -3.01 2.64 -7.71
C ALA A 62 -2.49 2.74 -9.15
N ASP A 63 -1.39 3.45 -9.38
CA ASP A 63 -0.73 3.53 -10.68
C ASP A 63 -0.27 2.15 -11.16
N LEU A 64 0.32 1.35 -10.28
CA LEU A 64 0.69 -0.03 -10.59
C LEU A 64 -0.53 -0.86 -11.02
N MET A 65 -1.65 -0.77 -10.28
CA MET A 65 -2.88 -1.49 -10.62
C MET A 65 -3.49 -0.99 -11.93
N ASN A 66 -3.47 0.31 -12.16
CA ASN A 66 -3.95 0.92 -13.40
C ASN A 66 -3.08 0.56 -14.61
N GLY A 67 -1.81 0.23 -14.42
CA GLY A 67 -0.94 -0.30 -15.48
C GLY A 67 -1.47 -1.59 -16.12
N TYR A 68 -2.29 -2.37 -15.41
CA TYR A 68 -2.94 -3.57 -15.99
C TYR A 68 -4.10 -3.24 -16.93
N ASN A 69 -4.62 -2.02 -16.91
CA ASN A 69 -5.64 -1.53 -17.83
C ASN A 69 -5.01 -0.96 -19.13
N HIS A 70 -4.15 -1.74 -19.81
CA HIS A 70 -3.50 -1.35 -21.08
C HIS A 70 -4.48 -0.72 -22.09
N ASP A 71 -4.09 0.45 -22.64
CA ASP A 71 -4.65 1.36 -23.69
C ASP A 71 -6.17 1.38 -24.00
N GLY A 72 -6.99 0.62 -23.29
CA GLY A 72 -8.44 0.53 -23.40
C GLY A 72 -8.96 0.09 -24.76
N SER A 73 -8.08 -0.18 -25.75
CA SER A 73 -8.45 -0.17 -27.17
C SER A 73 -9.36 -1.32 -27.59
N ASP A 74 -9.36 -2.44 -26.87
CA ASP A 74 -10.18 -3.60 -27.22
C ASP A 74 -11.39 -3.85 -26.30
N ILE A 75 -11.45 -3.34 -25.06
CA ILE A 75 -12.54 -3.71 -24.11
C ILE A 75 -12.81 -2.76 -22.91
N GLY A 76 -12.17 -1.59 -22.81
CA GLY A 76 -12.32 -0.67 -21.66
C GLY A 76 -11.52 -1.07 -20.39
N THR A 77 -11.53 -0.23 -19.35
CA THR A 77 -10.90 -0.52 -18.04
C THR A 77 -11.57 -1.75 -17.41
N ARG A 78 -10.83 -2.86 -17.36
CA ARG A 78 -11.36 -4.15 -16.91
C ARG A 78 -11.05 -4.46 -15.45
N PHE A 79 -10.05 -3.78 -14.88
CA PHE A 79 -9.61 -3.97 -13.50
C PHE A 79 -9.94 -2.75 -12.65
N PHE A 80 -10.55 -3.01 -11.50
CA PHE A 80 -10.80 -2.05 -10.44
C PHE A 80 -9.83 -2.37 -9.30
N GLY A 81 -8.91 -1.44 -9.06
CA GLY A 81 -8.00 -1.51 -7.93
C GLY A 81 -8.68 -0.96 -6.67
N ARG A 82 -8.31 -1.45 -5.50
CA ARG A 82 -8.51 -0.69 -4.26
C ARG A 82 -7.38 -0.97 -3.30
N VAL A 83 -6.97 0.06 -2.57
CA VAL A 83 -5.95 -0.05 -1.53
C VAL A 83 -6.58 0.18 -0.17
N ARG A 84 -6.26 -0.71 0.77
CA ARG A 84 -6.76 -0.69 2.14
C ARG A 84 -5.63 -0.55 3.14
N VAL A 85 -5.94 0.02 4.29
CA VAL A 85 -5.15 -0.13 5.52
C VAL A 85 -6.03 -0.82 6.55
N GLY A 86 -5.67 -2.05 6.93
CA GLY A 86 -6.58 -2.94 7.64
C GLY A 86 -7.89 -3.11 6.87
N ASP A 87 -9.02 -2.78 7.52
CA ASP A 87 -10.35 -2.89 6.93
C ASP A 87 -10.83 -1.62 6.19
N GLU A 88 -10.08 -0.52 6.27
CA GLU A 88 -10.47 0.76 5.68
C GLU A 88 -9.96 0.90 4.25
N THR A 89 -10.81 1.32 3.31
CA THR A 89 -10.41 1.62 1.92
C THR A 89 -10.04 3.09 1.80
N LEU A 90 -8.79 3.35 1.45
CA LEU A 90 -8.25 4.71 1.33
C LEU A 90 -8.10 5.17 -0.13
N MET A 91 -8.16 4.25 -1.09
CA MET A 91 -8.04 4.55 -2.52
C MET A 91 -8.80 3.53 -3.38
N TRP A 92 -9.32 4.02 -4.51
CA TRP A 92 -10.01 3.29 -5.58
C TRP A 92 -9.34 3.58 -6.93
#